data_AF-A0A059FKN4-F1
#
_entry.id   AF-A0A059FKN4-F1
#
_cell.length_a   1.000
_cell.length_b   1.000
_cell.length_c   1.000
_cell.angle_alpha   90.00
_cell.angle_beta   90.00
_cell.angle_gamma   90.00
#
_symmetry.space_group_name_H-M   'P 1'
#
loop_
_entity.id
_entity.type
_entity.pdbx_description
1 polymer ?
#
loop_
_entity_poly.entity_id
_entity_poly.type
_entity_poly.pdbx_seq_one_letter_code
_entity_poly.pdbx_strand_id
1 'polypeptide(L)'
;MWEQLTIETWIQLGGLVTTVIGFLFVIVQVRQLGQSVRASAHAAIYSQASDFRGYMVRYPDLRRFFFDGIEIKPNHPEYSRVLTLSELLLNYLEHLTIEKSNFASHDGNAWRNYIQQALEACPTAKQRLKENPLAYSPQLVAMVS
;
A
#
# COMPACT_ATOMS: atom_id res chain seq x y z
N MET A 1 -11.37 -1.45 63.66
CA MET A 1 -12.22 -2.17 62.70
C MET A 1 -12.84 -1.22 61.66
N TRP A 2 -13.51 -0.14 62.06
CA TRP A 2 -14.12 0.84 61.14
C TRP A 2 -13.11 1.63 60.27
N GLU A 3 -11.96 2.02 60.82
CA GLU A 3 -10.94 2.76 60.05
C GLU A 3 -10.28 1.90 58.96
N GLN A 4 -10.10 0.60 59.20
CA GLN A 4 -9.54 -0.33 58.20
C GLN A 4 -10.48 -0.50 56.99
N LEU A 5 -11.79 -0.59 57.22
CA LEU A 5 -12.81 -0.66 56.16
C LEU A 5 -12.81 0.60 55.27
N THR A 6 -12.56 1.78 55.84
CA THR A 6 -12.50 3.03 55.05
C THR A 6 -11.27 3.08 54.15
N ILE A 7 -10.11 2.65 54.64
CA ILE A 7 -8.85 2.66 53.87
C ILE A 7 -8.92 1.68 52.69
N GLU A 8 -9.43 0.47 52.91
CA GLU A 8 -9.62 -0.51 51.84
C GLU A 8 -10.54 0.01 50.73
N THR A 9 -11.63 0.69 51.11
CA THR A 9 -12.58 1.28 50.15
C THR A 9 -11.91 2.36 49.28
N TRP A 10 -11.07 3.22 49.88
CA TRP A 10 -10.33 4.25 49.14
C TRP A 10 -9.28 3.65 48.20
N ILE A 11 -8.60 2.58 48.60
CA ILE A 11 -7.64 1.86 47.75
C ILE A 11 -8.37 1.23 46.56
N GLN A 12 -9.52 0.60 46.78
CA GLN A 12 -10.34 0.00 45.72
C GLN A 12 -10.87 1.05 44.74
N LEU A 13 -11.36 2.20 45.24
CA LEU A 13 -11.79 3.33 44.41
C LEU A 13 -10.62 3.88 43.58
N GLY A 14 -9.44 4.05 44.18
CA GLY A 14 -8.23 4.48 43.47
C GLY A 14 -7.80 3.50 42.37
N GLY A 15 -7.89 2.19 42.65
CA GLY A 15 -7.63 1.14 41.67
C GLY A 15 -8.61 1.14 40.50
N LEU A 16 -9.91 1.34 40.78
CA LEU A 16 -10.95 1.43 39.76
C LEU A 16 -10.72 2.64 38.85
N VAL A 17 -10.45 3.82 39.43
CA VAL A 17 -10.16 5.06 38.67
C VAL A 17 -8.92 4.87 37.79
N THR A 18 -7.85 4.29 38.34
CA THR A 18 -6.62 4.01 37.59
C THR A 18 -6.88 3.05 36.43
N THR A 19 -7.70 2.02 36.64
CA THR A 19 -8.06 1.04 35.60
C THR A 19 -8.86 1.70 34.47
N VAL A 20 -9.85 2.54 34.80
CA VAL A 20 -10.66 3.26 33.81
C VAL A 20 -9.79 4.22 32.99
N ILE A 21 -8.90 4.99 33.63
CA ILE A 21 -7.98 5.89 32.95
C ILE A 21 -7.01 5.10 32.05
N GLY A 22 -6.44 4.00 32.56
CA GLY A 22 -5.57 3.12 31.79
C GLY A 22 -6.26 2.56 30.56
N PHE A 23 -7.51 2.11 30.70
CA PHE A 23 -8.30 1.59 29.58
C PHE A 23 -8.58 2.67 28.51
N LEU A 24 -8.96 3.89 28.93
CA LEU A 24 -9.13 5.02 28.02
C LEU A 24 -7.82 5.35 27.28
N PHE A 25 -6.69 5.31 27.98
CA PHE A 25 -5.37 5.55 27.40
C PHE A 25 -5.02 4.48 26.35
N VAL A 26 -5.31 3.20 26.62
CA VAL A 26 -5.15 2.11 25.64
C VAL A 26 -6.02 2.34 24.40
N ILE A 27 -7.28 2.75 24.56
CA ILE A 27 -8.16 3.08 23.42
C ILE A 27 -7.54 4.19 22.55
N VAL A 28 -7.02 5.25 23.17
CA VAL A 28 -6.37 6.34 22.44
C VAL A 28 -5.11 5.85 21.71
N GLN A 29 -4.26 5.06 22.37
CA GLN A 29 -3.06 4.48 21.76
C GLN A 29 -3.39 3.61 20.54
N VAL A 30 -4.40 2.75 20.64
CA VAL A 30 -4.82 1.88 19.52
C VAL A 30 -5.30 2.73 18.33
N ARG A 31 -6.03 3.82 18.58
CA ARG A 31 -6.47 4.74 17.53
C ARG A 31 -5.30 5.46 16.86
N GLN A 32 -4.33 5.95 17.64
CA GLN A 32 -3.14 6.61 17.11
C GLN A 32 -2.27 5.63 16.30
N LEU A 33 -2.14 4.38 16.75
CA LEU A 33 -1.44 3.35 16.01
C LEU A 33 -2.11 3.09 14.66
N GLY A 34 -3.44 3.00 14.64
CA GLY A 34 -4.19 2.84 13.38
C GLY A 34 -3.99 4.00 12.40
N GLN A 35 -3.90 5.24 12.89
CA GLN A 35 -3.59 6.42 12.06
C GLN A 35 -2.15 6.39 11.55
N SER A 36 -1.19 6.04 12.40
CA SER A 36 0.23 5.92 12.05
C SER A 36 0.48 4.85 10.98
N VAL A 37 -0.14 3.68 11.13
CA VAL A 37 -0.07 2.59 10.13
C VAL A 37 -0.61 3.06 8.78
N ARG A 38 -1.75 3.75 8.77
CA ARG A 38 -2.34 4.28 7.53
C ARG A 38 -1.44 5.32 6.86
N ALA A 39 -0.89 6.26 7.63
CA ALA A 39 0.05 7.25 7.12
C ALA A 39 1.33 6.60 6.56
N SER A 40 1.85 5.57 7.23
CA SER A 40 3.00 4.80 6.76
C SER A 40 2.71 4.04 5.46
N ALA A 41 1.52 3.44 5.32
CA ALA A 41 1.11 2.77 4.09
C ALA A 41 1.02 3.75 2.91
N HIS A 42 0.43 4.93 3.13
CA HIS A 42 0.43 6.01 2.14
C HIS A 42 1.86 6.41 1.75
N ALA A 43 2.74 6.66 2.72
CA ALA A 43 4.12 7.05 2.47
C ALA A 43 4.89 5.99 1.67
N ALA A 44 4.69 4.70 1.97
CA ALA A 44 5.31 3.60 1.24
C ALA A 44 4.87 3.56 -0.24
N ILE A 45 3.57 3.72 -0.50
CA ILE A 45 3.01 3.82 -1.86
C ILE A 45 3.64 5.00 -2.62
N TYR A 46 3.73 6.17 -1.99
CA TYR A 46 4.34 7.34 -2.62
C TYR A 46 5.84 7.17 -2.87
N SER A 47 6.56 6.51 -1.95
CA SER A 47 7.98 6.20 -2.12
C SER A 47 8.21 5.32 -3.34
N GLN A 48 7.47 4.21 -3.46
CA GLN A 48 7.59 3.32 -4.62
C GLN A 48 7.26 4.03 -5.95
N ALA A 49 6.22 4.88 -5.95
CA ALA A 49 5.88 5.68 -7.11
C ALA A 49 6.99 6.68 -7.46
N SER A 50 7.63 7.28 -6.45
CA SER A 50 8.75 8.19 -6.62
C SER A 50 9.98 7.47 -7.17
N ASP A 51 10.30 6.28 -6.65
CA ASP A 51 11.43 5.48 -7.12
C ASP A 51 11.26 5.09 -8.58
N PHE A 52 10.08 4.59 -8.95
CA PHE A 52 9.76 4.27 -10.34
C PHE A 52 9.90 5.50 -11.26
N ARG A 53 9.36 6.65 -10.86
CA ARG A 53 9.52 7.91 -11.63
C ARG A 53 10.97 8.37 -11.69
N GLY A 54 11.74 8.18 -10.62
CA GLY A 54 13.17 8.50 -10.56
C GLY A 54 13.96 7.71 -11.61
N TYR A 55 13.64 6.42 -11.80
CA TYR A 55 14.23 5.62 -12.88
C TYR A 55 13.88 6.16 -14.27
N MET A 56 12.64 6.63 -14.48
CA MET A 56 12.23 7.21 -15.76
C MET A 56 12.94 8.53 -16.07
N VAL A 57 13.21 9.34 -15.05
CA VAL A 57 14.02 10.57 -15.20
C VAL A 57 15.47 10.23 -15.54
N ARG A 58 16.04 9.22 -14.88
CA ARG A 58 17.43 8.79 -15.10
C ARG A 58 17.65 8.08 -16.44
N TYR A 59 16.65 7.35 -16.92
CA TYR A 59 16.69 6.57 -18.16
C TYR A 59 15.48 6.91 -19.04
N PRO A 60 15.43 8.12 -19.62
CA PRO A 60 14.26 8.61 -20.36
C PRO A 60 13.90 7.74 -21.57
N ASP A 61 14.89 7.08 -22.20
CA ASP A 61 14.67 6.20 -23.35
C ASP A 61 13.81 4.98 -23.03
N LEU A 62 13.76 4.57 -21.75
CA LEU A 62 12.94 3.44 -21.31
C LEU A 62 11.46 3.81 -21.23
N ARG A 63 11.13 5.10 -21.09
CA ARG A 63 9.76 5.60 -20.90
C ARG A 63 8.79 5.05 -21.94
N ARG A 64 9.25 4.90 -23.18
CA ARG A 64 8.45 4.39 -24.29
C ARG A 64 7.87 2.98 -24.06
N PHE A 65 8.56 2.15 -23.27
CA PHE A 65 8.11 0.80 -22.94
C PHE A 65 7.10 0.76 -21.77
N PHE A 66 6.94 1.87 -21.04
CA PHE A 66 6.07 1.97 -19.87
C PHE A 66 4.85 2.87 -20.08
N PHE A 67 4.95 3.87 -20.98
CA PHE A 67 3.91 4.89 -21.16
C PHE A 67 3.38 4.97 -22.59
N ASP A 68 4.10 4.46 -23.58
CA ASP A 68 3.73 4.60 -25.00
C ASP A 68 3.22 3.28 -25.61
N GLY A 69 3.01 2.23 -24.80
CA GLY A 69 2.49 0.94 -25.27
C GLY A 69 3.48 0.13 -26.12
N ILE A 70 4.77 0.49 -26.13
CA ILE A 70 5.76 -0.20 -26.96
C ILE A 70 6.20 -1.49 -26.28
N GLU A 71 6.12 -2.60 -27.01
CA GLU A 71 6.62 -3.90 -26.57
C GLU A 71 8.13 -4.01 -26.75
N ILE A 72 8.82 -4.57 -25.75
CA ILE A 72 10.24 -4.88 -25.82
C ILE A 72 10.45 -6.38 -26.08
N LYS A 73 11.36 -6.70 -27.01
CA LYS A 73 11.68 -8.09 -27.35
C LYS A 73 12.75 -8.66 -26.42
N PRO A 74 12.76 -9.99 -26.13
CA PRO A 74 13.76 -10.63 -25.26
C PRO A 74 15.23 -10.43 -25.66
N ASN A 75 15.49 -10.19 -26.95
CA ASN A 75 16.84 -9.96 -27.48
C ASN A 75 17.29 -8.49 -27.39
N HIS A 76 16.44 -7.57 -26.93
CA HIS A 76 16.80 -6.17 -26.78
C HIS A 76 17.76 -5.99 -25.59
N PRO A 77 18.83 -5.18 -25.70
CA PRO A 77 19.81 -4.98 -24.62
C PRO A 77 19.18 -4.53 -23.29
N GLU A 78 18.12 -3.73 -23.36
CA GLU A 78 17.39 -3.21 -22.20
C GLU A 78 16.28 -4.15 -21.68
N TYR A 79 16.09 -5.33 -22.28
CA TYR A 79 14.98 -6.22 -21.93
C TYR A 79 14.94 -6.57 -20.44
N SER A 80 16.08 -6.99 -19.88
CA SER A 80 16.17 -7.33 -18.46
C SER A 80 15.83 -6.13 -17.57
N ARG A 81 16.26 -4.92 -17.93
CA ARG A 81 15.97 -3.70 -17.17
C ARG A 81 14.49 -3.35 -17.22
N VAL A 82 13.87 -3.43 -18.40
CA VAL A 82 12.44 -3.17 -18.57
C VAL A 82 11.60 -4.21 -17.82
N LEU A 83 12.02 -5.47 -17.84
CA LEU A 83 11.34 -6.53 -17.07
C LEU A 83 11.38 -6.26 -15.56
N THR A 84 12.56 -5.95 -15.00
CA THR A 84 12.69 -5.63 -13.56
C THR A 84 11.88 -4.40 -13.17
N LEU A 85 11.88 -3.34 -13.99
CA LEU A 85 11.09 -2.15 -13.75
C LEU A 85 9.57 -2.41 -13.91
N SER A 86 9.19 -3.37 -14.76
CA SER A 86 7.80 -3.82 -14.89
C SER A 86 7.34 -4.56 -13.63
N GLU A 87 8.19 -5.39 -13.03
CA GLU A 87 7.91 -6.04 -11.74
C GLU A 87 7.79 -5.00 -10.62
N LEU A 88 8.64 -3.98 -10.60
CA LEU A 88 8.53 -2.86 -9.65
C LEU A 88 7.21 -2.09 -9.82
N LEU A 89 6.80 -1.83 -11.08
CA LEU A 89 5.51 -1.21 -11.39
C LEU A 89 4.35 -2.08 -10.90
N LEU A 90 4.38 -3.39 -11.14
CA LEU A 90 3.34 -4.31 -10.69
C LEU A 90 3.21 -4.34 -9.16
N ASN A 91 4.32 -4.34 -8.43
CA ASN A 91 4.31 -4.26 -6.96
C ASN A 91 3.67 -2.96 -6.46
N TYR A 92 3.93 -1.84 -7.14
CA TYR A 92 3.28 -0.57 -6.83
C TYR A 92 1.76 -0.61 -7.10
N LEU A 93 1.35 -1.14 -8.26
CA LEU A 93 -0.07 -1.27 -8.61
C LEU A 93 -0.80 -2.23 -7.65
N GLU A 94 -0.14 -3.29 -7.20
CA GLU A 94 -0.68 -4.22 -6.21
C GLU A 94 -0.99 -3.51 -4.89
N HIS A 95 -0.05 -2.72 -4.37
CA HIS A 95 -0.28 -1.93 -3.17
C HIS A 95 -1.48 -0.99 -3.32
N LEU A 96 -1.64 -0.35 -4.49
CA LEU A 96 -2.82 0.48 -4.77
C LEU A 96 -4.13 -0.32 -4.75
N THR A 97 -4.13 -1.57 -5.25
CA THR A 97 -5.33 -2.42 -5.24
C THR A 97 -5.73 -2.86 -3.84
N ILE A 98 -4.76 -3.19 -2.98
CA ILE A 98 -5.00 -3.70 -1.62
C ILE A 98 -5.43 -2.56 -0.70
N GLU A 99 -4.78 -1.40 -0.79
CA GLU A 99 -5.00 -0.25 0.11
C GLU A 99 -6.25 0.58 -0.27
N LYS A 100 -7.01 0.20 -1.30
CA LYS A 100 -8.18 0.94 -1.81
C LYS A 100 -9.17 1.36 -0.69
N SER A 101 -9.37 0.52 0.32
CA SER A 101 -10.27 0.80 1.45
C SER A 101 -9.74 1.90 2.39
N ASN A 102 -8.43 2.13 2.44
CA ASN A 102 -7.82 3.19 3.23
C ASN A 102 -7.90 4.55 2.55
N PHE A 103 -8.08 4.57 1.22
CA PHE A 103 -8.31 5.79 0.41
C PHE A 103 -9.81 6.14 0.23
N ALA A 104 -10.72 5.53 1.00
CA ALA A 104 -12.18 5.52 0.80
C ALA A 104 -12.92 6.87 0.59
N SER A 105 -12.24 8.03 0.71
CA SER A 105 -12.78 9.32 0.28
C SER A 105 -12.62 9.61 -1.22
N HIS A 106 -11.86 8.79 -1.96
CA HIS A 106 -11.54 8.99 -3.37
C HIS A 106 -12.29 8.01 -4.27
N ASP A 107 -12.70 8.49 -5.45
CA ASP A 107 -13.45 7.73 -6.45
C ASP A 107 -12.75 6.40 -6.79
N GLY A 108 -13.34 5.29 -6.32
CA GLY A 108 -12.81 3.95 -6.53
C GLY A 108 -12.77 3.53 -8.00
N ASN A 109 -13.49 4.22 -8.89
CA ASN A 109 -13.42 4.02 -10.34
C ASN A 109 -12.19 4.71 -10.93
N ALA A 110 -11.85 5.91 -10.47
CA ALA A 110 -10.65 6.61 -10.92
C ALA A 110 -9.37 5.78 -10.68
N TRP A 111 -9.27 5.13 -9.51
CA TRP A 111 -8.16 4.23 -9.21
C TRP A 111 -8.12 3.00 -10.12
N ARG A 112 -9.28 2.38 -10.36
CA ARG A 112 -9.36 1.23 -11.27
C ARG A 112 -8.93 1.62 -12.68
N ASN A 113 -9.43 2.76 -13.16
CA ASN A 113 -9.08 3.29 -14.48
C ASN A 113 -7.59 3.59 -14.59
N TYR A 114 -6.98 4.15 -13.54
CA TYR A 114 -5.54 4.39 -13.50
C TYR A 114 -4.74 3.10 -13.63
N ILE A 115 -5.09 2.07 -12.86
CA ILE A 115 -4.38 0.78 -12.88
C ILE A 115 -4.53 0.11 -14.24
N GLN A 116 -5.74 0.11 -14.81
CA GLN A 116 -5.99 -0.43 -16.15
C GLN A 116 -5.19 0.32 -17.22
N GLN A 117 -5.21 1.65 -17.23
CA GLN A 117 -4.44 2.46 -18.17
C GLN A 117 -2.92 2.23 -18.03
N ALA A 118 -2.41 2.10 -16.80
CA ALA A 118 -0.99 1.80 -16.57
C ALA A 118 -0.59 0.43 -17.14
N LEU A 119 -1.45 -0.58 -17.00
CA LEU A 119 -1.22 -1.91 -17.55
C LEU A 119 -1.36 -1.94 -19.08
N GLU A 120 -2.27 -1.16 -19.65
CA GLU A 120 -2.39 -1.01 -21.11
C GLU A 120 -1.19 -0.29 -21.72
N ALA A 121 -0.68 0.73 -21.04
CA ALA A 121 0.49 1.49 -21.48
C ALA A 121 1.82 0.72 -21.36
N CYS A 122 1.86 -0.33 -20.51
CA CYS A 122 3.04 -1.17 -20.30
C CYS A 122 2.75 -2.65 -20.65
N PRO A 123 2.91 -3.06 -21.93
CA PRO A 123 2.65 -4.43 -22.37
C PRO A 123 3.45 -5.48 -21.59
N THR A 124 4.70 -5.18 -21.25
CA THR A 124 5.57 -6.10 -20.51
C THR A 124 5.06 -6.37 -19.10
N ALA A 125 4.57 -5.35 -18.38
CA ALA A 125 3.95 -5.55 -17.07
C ALA A 125 2.65 -6.37 -17.19
N LYS A 126 1.80 -6.06 -18.19
CA LYS A 126 0.58 -6.82 -18.45
C LYS A 126 0.85 -8.29 -18.76
N GLN A 127 1.86 -8.57 -19.58
CA GLN A 127 2.27 -9.93 -19.91
C GLN A 127 2.83 -10.65 -18.69
N ARG A 128 3.73 -10.01 -17.92
CA ARG A 128 4.33 -10.60 -16.73
C ARG A 128 3.28 -10.99 -15.68
N LEU A 129 2.27 -10.15 -15.50
CA LEU A 129 1.13 -10.40 -14.62
C LEU A 129 0.31 -11.62 -15.09
N LYS A 130 0.06 -11.76 -16.39
CA LYS A 130 -0.63 -12.94 -16.96
C LYS A 130 0.17 -14.23 -16.82
N GLU A 131 1.49 -14.16 -16.97
CA GLU A 131 2.38 -15.32 -16.87
C GLU A 131 2.56 -15.79 -15.42
N ASN A 132 2.39 -14.90 -14.43
CA ASN A 132 2.70 -15.18 -13.02
C ASN A 132 1.58 -14.72 -12.09
N PRO A 133 0.33 -15.18 -12.29
CA PRO A 133 -0.82 -14.70 -11.51
C PRO A 133 -0.71 -15.03 -10.02
N LEU A 134 0.03 -16.08 -9.66
CA LEU A 134 0.23 -16.49 -8.25
C LEU A 134 1.20 -15.57 -7.48
N ALA A 135 1.99 -14.76 -8.19
CA ALA A 135 2.95 -13.84 -7.57
C ALA A 135 2.30 -12.52 -7.11
N TYR A 136 1.03 -12.28 -7.48
CA TYR A 136 0.33 -11.02 -7.25
C TYR A 136 -1.05 -11.25 -6.64
N SER A 137 -1.61 -10.21 -6.04
CA SER A 137 -2.94 -10.25 -5.45
C SER A 137 -4.03 -10.55 -6.49
N PRO A 138 -5.08 -11.31 -6.11
CA PRO A 138 -6.21 -11.59 -6.99
C PRO A 138 -6.89 -10.33 -7.54
N GLN A 139 -6.90 -9.25 -6.76
CA GLN A 139 -7.47 -7.96 -7.15
C GLN A 139 -6.71 -7.32 -8.31
N LEU A 140 -5.38 -7.41 -8.32
CA LEU A 140 -4.57 -6.91 -9.43
C LEU A 140 -4.70 -7.81 -10.67
N VAL A 141 -4.68 -9.14 -10.49
CA VAL A 141 -4.84 -10.10 -11.59
C VAL A 141 -6.17 -9.90 -12.33
N ALA A 142 -7.24 -9.62 -11.58
CA ALA A 142 -8.56 -9.33 -12.14
C ALA A 142 -8.62 -8.06 -13.02
N MET A 143 -7.61 -7.17 -12.97
CA MET A 143 -7.57 -5.97 -13.81
C MET A 143 -7.18 -6.25 -15.27
N VAL A 144 -6.62 -7.43 -15.54
CA VAL A 144 -6.13 -7.85 -16.87
C VAL A 144 -6.98 -8.98 -17.47
N SER A 145 -7.93 -9.51 -16.67
CA SER A 145 -8.86 -10.57 -17.06
C SER A 145 -9.99 -10.05 -17.94
#